data_AF-A0A846H096-F1
#
_entry.id   AF-A0A846H096-F1
#
_cell.length_a   1.000
_cell.length_b   1.000
_cell.length_c   1.000
_cell.angle_alpha   90.00
_cell.angle_beta   90.00
_cell.angle_gamma   90.00
#
_symmetry.space_group_name_H-M   'P 1'
#
loop_
_entity.id
_entity.type
_entity.pdbx_description
1 polymer ?
#
loop_
_entity_poly.entity_id
_entity_poly.type
_entity_poly.pdbx_seq_one_letter_code
_entity_poly.pdbx_strand_id
1 'polypeptide(L)'
;MRKRLKSFVVRRPYLRFRFRKCAHCGLTFKDGDLLEKHHIIPRALGGNDLDKNLELLHLHCHDIKHGTKINSLAVGHATGTEIDGNPF
;
A
#
# COMPACT_ATOMS: atom_id res chain seq x y z
N MET A 1 -16.63 4.13 -9.64
CA MET A 1 -15.56 3.79 -10.61
C MET A 1 -14.25 4.42 -10.15
N ARG A 2 -13.28 3.63 -9.66
CA ARG A 2 -11.91 4.13 -9.44
C ARG A 2 -11.30 4.32 -10.83
N LYS A 3 -11.10 5.57 -11.27
CA LYS A 3 -10.32 5.85 -12.49
C LYS A 3 -8.89 5.43 -12.18
N ARG A 4 -8.47 4.25 -12.63
CA ARG A 4 -7.11 3.72 -12.45
C ARG A 4 -6.16 4.72 -13.10
N LEU A 5 -5.46 5.51 -12.29
CA LEU A 5 -4.61 6.59 -12.76
C LEU A 5 -3.32 5.94 -13.28
N LYS A 6 -3.26 5.75 -14.61
CA LYS A 6 -2.09 5.37 -15.42
C LYS A 6 -0.88 4.93 -14.56
N SER A 7 -0.83 3.63 -14.27
CA SER A 7 0.36 2.98 -13.72
C SER A 7 1.57 3.41 -14.52
N PHE A 8 2.55 4.02 -13.86
CA PHE A 8 3.78 4.42 -14.51
C PHE A 8 4.85 3.38 -14.27
N VAL A 9 5.59 3.04 -15.33
CA VAL A 9 6.76 2.16 -15.24
C VAL A 9 7.94 3.02 -14.80
N VAL A 10 8.61 2.64 -13.72
CA VAL A 10 9.82 3.34 -13.29
C VAL A 10 10.90 3.16 -14.35
N ARG A 11 11.39 4.30 -14.85
CA ARG A 11 12.78 4.42 -15.31
C ARG A 11 13.50 5.19 -14.20
N ARG A 12 14.63 4.67 -13.73
CA ARG A 12 15.32 5.13 -12.51
C ARG A 12 15.80 6.60 -12.40
N PRO A 13 15.92 7.46 -13.43
CA PRO A 13 16.80 8.62 -13.24
C PRO A 13 16.32 9.72 -12.28
N TYR A 14 15.06 9.72 -11.78
CA TYR A 14 14.61 10.85 -10.94
C TYR A 14 13.48 10.53 -9.94
N LEU A 15 13.63 9.52 -9.08
CA LEU A 15 12.76 9.41 -7.90
C LEU A 15 13.40 10.19 -6.74
N ARG A 16 12.69 11.19 -6.19
CA ARG A 16 13.14 11.91 -4.97
C ARG A 16 13.39 10.89 -3.84
N PHE A 17 14.29 11.18 -2.90
CA PHE A 17 14.67 10.24 -1.83
C PHE A 17 13.47 9.57 -1.12
N ARG A 18 12.44 10.36 -0.82
CA ARG A 18 11.18 9.90 -0.19
C ARG A 18 10.32 8.98 -1.05
N PHE A 19 10.57 8.93 -2.35
CA PHE A 19 9.87 8.09 -3.32
C PHE A 19 10.77 6.96 -3.85
N ARG A 20 11.86 6.60 -3.17
CA ARG A 20 12.72 5.48 -3.61
C ARG A 20 12.20 4.11 -3.19
N LYS A 21 11.31 4.06 -2.20
CA LYS A 21 10.79 2.83 -1.60
C LYS A 21 9.27 2.86 -1.55
N CYS A 22 8.66 1.70 -1.67
CA CYS A 22 7.22 1.53 -1.47
C CYS A 22 6.85 1.80 -0.01
N ALA A 23 5.89 2.69 0.22
CA ALA A 23 5.43 3.03 1.57
C ALA A 23 4.73 1.85 2.29
N HIS A 24 4.25 0.84 1.55
CA HIS A 24 3.56 -0.32 2.11
C HIS A 24 4.48 -1.51 2.38
N CYS A 25 5.36 -1.88 1.44
CA CYS A 25 6.22 -3.06 1.61
C CYS A 25 7.67 -2.71 1.95
N GLY A 26 8.05 -1.42 1.95
CA GLY A 26 9.41 -0.96 2.27
C GLY A 26 10.48 -1.29 1.22
N LEU A 27 10.14 -2.03 0.16
CA LEU A 27 11.06 -2.41 -0.90
C LEU A 27 11.41 -1.23 -1.80
N THR A 28 12.66 -1.18 -2.25
CA THR A 28 13.13 -0.18 -3.23
C THR A 28 12.58 -0.49 -4.61
N PHE A 29 12.13 0.53 -5.33
CA PHE A 29 11.61 0.39 -6.68
C PHE A 29 12.70 -0.02 -7.68
N LYS A 30 12.34 -0.88 -8.62
CA LYS A 30 13.18 -1.38 -9.70
C LYS A 30 12.59 -0.99 -11.05
N ASP A 31 13.45 -0.96 -12.07
CA ASP A 31 12.97 -0.75 -13.43
C ASP A 31 12.03 -1.89 -13.81
N GLY A 32 10.88 -1.53 -14.39
CA GLY A 32 9.80 -2.49 -14.68
C GLY A 32 8.72 -2.59 -13.60
N ASP A 33 8.95 -2.05 -12.39
CA ASP A 33 7.90 -2.00 -11.38
C ASP A 33 6.78 -1.05 -11.80
N LEU A 34 5.53 -1.49 -11.62
CA LEU A 34 4.33 -0.69 -11.82
C LEU A 34 3.98 0.05 -10.53
N LEU A 35 3.99 1.37 -10.58
CA LEU A 35 3.74 2.21 -9.40
C LEU A 35 2.49 3.08 -9.55
N GLU A 36 1.87 3.38 -8.42
CA GLU A 36 0.76 4.33 -8.30
C GLU A 36 0.99 5.29 -7.12
N LYS A 37 0.54 6.54 -7.31
CA LYS A 37 0.54 7.56 -6.26
C LYS A 37 -0.66 7.35 -5.35
N HIS A 38 -0.44 7.47 -4.05
CA HIS A 38 -1.45 7.30 -3.03
C HIS A 38 -1.47 8.50 -2.10
N HIS A 39 -2.66 9.02 -1.81
CA HIS A 39 -2.85 10.08 -0.84
C HIS A 39 -2.78 9.51 0.57
N ILE A 40 -1.87 10.01 1.41
CA ILE A 40 -1.79 9.66 2.84
C ILE A 40 -3.09 10.07 3.53
N ILE A 41 -3.45 11.35 3.38
CA ILE A 41 -4.75 11.87 3.78
C ILE A 41 -5.66 11.80 2.57
N PRO A 42 -6.75 11.00 2.60
CA PRO A 42 -7.73 10.95 1.52
C PRO A 42 -8.26 12.34 1.19
N ARG A 43 -8.51 12.62 -0.09
CA ARG A 43 -9.13 13.89 -0.52
C ARG A 43 -10.46 14.18 0.18
N ALA A 44 -11.22 13.14 0.50
CA ALA A 44 -12.47 13.25 1.25
C ALA A 44 -12.29 13.82 2.68
N LEU A 45 -11.10 13.68 3.26
CA LEU A 45 -10.74 14.21 4.58
C LEU A 45 -9.91 15.51 4.48
N GLY A 46 -9.96 16.20 3.35
CA GLY A 46 -9.21 17.45 3.14
C GLY A 46 -7.75 17.25 2.72
N GLY A 47 -7.38 16.05 2.24
CA GLY A 47 -6.04 15.80 1.74
C GLY A 47 -5.70 16.56 0.47
N ASN A 48 -4.54 17.22 0.44
CA ASN A 48 -4.03 17.98 -0.71
C ASN A 48 -3.20 17.10 -1.68
N ASP A 49 -3.07 17.52 -2.93
CA ASP A 49 -2.23 16.85 -3.96
C ASP A 49 -0.74 17.23 -3.88
N LEU A 50 -0.29 17.76 -2.75
CA LEU A 50 1.12 18.12 -2.53
C LEU A 50 1.97 16.86 -2.32
N ASP A 51 3.22 16.88 -2.82
CA ASP A 51 4.21 15.79 -2.64
C ASP A 51 4.38 15.35 -1.18
N LYS A 52 4.08 16.23 -0.20
CA LYS A 52 4.13 15.91 1.23
C LYS A 52 3.01 14.97 1.69
N ASN A 53 1.85 15.01 1.02
CA ASN A 53 0.68 14.19 1.28
C ASN A 53 0.56 13.00 0.30
N LEU A 54 1.53 12.84 -0.60
CA LEU A 54 1.57 11.76 -1.56
C LEU A 54 2.64 10.76 -1.19
N GLU A 55 2.31 9.50 -1.33
CA GLU A 55 3.21 8.36 -1.22
C GLU A 55 3.21 7.56 -2.50
N LEU A 56 4.27 6.77 -2.67
CA LEU A 56 4.40 5.88 -3.81
C LEU A 56 4.31 4.42 -3.37
N LEU A 57 3.49 3.67 -4.07
CA LEU A 57 3.27 2.25 -3.83
C LEU A 57 3.43 1.46 -5.12
N HIS A 58 3.79 0.19 -4.99
CA HIS A 58 3.57 -0.76 -6.08
C HIS A 58 2.07 -0.90 -6.34
N LEU A 59 1.71 -1.14 -7.60
CA LEU A 59 0.33 -1.37 -8.02
C LEU A 59 -0.36 -2.45 -7.17
N HIS A 60 0.31 -3.59 -6.95
CA HIS A 60 -0.24 -4.66 -6.11
C HIS A 60 -0.39 -4.24 -4.64
N CYS A 61 0.57 -3.48 -4.09
CA CYS A 61 0.48 -2.97 -2.72
C CYS A 61 -0.67 -1.95 -2.58
N HIS A 62 -0.91 -1.15 -3.61
CA HIS A 62 -1.99 -0.19 -3.66
C HIS A 62 -3.36 -0.89 -3.69
N ASP A 63 -3.49 -1.93 -4.51
CA ASP A 63 -4.68 -2.76 -4.57
C ASP A 63 -4.97 -3.45 -3.22
N ILE A 64 -3.94 -3.96 -2.53
CA ILE A 64 -4.06 -4.49 -1.17
C ILE A 64 -4.55 -3.39 -0.22
N LYS A 65 -3.90 -2.22 -0.18
CA LYS A 65 -4.26 -1.13 0.73
C LYS A 65 -5.70 -0.64 0.57
N HIS A 66 -6.22 -0.65 -0.66
CA HIS A 66 -7.60 -0.27 -0.94
C HIS A 66 -8.61 -1.44 -0.94
N GLY A 67 -8.11 -2.68 -0.99
CA GLY A 67 -8.87 -3.91 -0.88
C GLY A 67 -9.10 -4.33 0.57
N THR A 68 -8.19 -3.96 1.47
CA THR A 68 -8.34 -4.07 2.92
C THR A 68 -9.35 -3.04 3.41
N LYS A 69 -10.63 -3.29 3.15
CA LYS A 69 -11.70 -2.76 3.98
C LYS A 69 -11.61 -3.50 5.30
N ILE A 70 -10.83 -3.00 6.25
CA ILE A 70 -11.09 -3.37 7.65
C ILE A 70 -12.47 -2.82 7.99
N ASN A 71 -13.49 -3.65 7.86
CA ASN A 71 -14.67 -3.48 8.69
C ASN A 71 -14.21 -3.84 10.09
N SER A 72 -13.72 -2.85 10.82
CA SER A 72 -13.28 -2.97 12.21
C SER A 72 -14.48 -3.15 13.14
N LEU A 73 -15.27 -4.20 12.93
CA LEU A 73 -16.14 -4.81 13.91
C LEU A 73 -15.84 -6.31 13.91
N ALA A 74 -14.78 -6.69 14.62
CA ALA A 74 -14.60 -7.99 15.27
C ALA A 74 -13.12 -8.13 15.67
N VAL A 75 -12.67 -7.40 16.70
CA VAL A 75 -11.61 -7.93 17.55
C VAL A 75 -12.29 -8.95 18.45
N GLY A 76 -12.51 -10.15 17.89
CA GLY A 76 -12.68 -11.36 18.68
C GLY A 76 -11.32 -11.68 19.28
N HIS A 77 -11.20 -11.46 20.59
CA HIS A 77 -10.06 -11.84 21.40
C HIS A 77 -9.97 -13.38 21.42
N ALA A 78 -9.26 -13.97 20.46
CA ALA A 78 -8.92 -15.38 20.50
C ALA A 78 -7.66 -15.56 21.36
N THR A 79 -7.85 -15.69 22.67
CA THR A 79 -6.91 -16.41 23.53
C THR A 79 -7.09 -17.90 23.27
N GLY A 80 -6.02 -18.59 22.93
CA GLY A 80 -6.06 -20.04 22.73
C GLY A 80 -4.80 -20.56 22.05
N THR A 81 -3.69 -20.48 22.76
CA THR A 81 -2.48 -21.27 22.51
C THR A 81 -2.75 -22.72 22.89
N GLU A 82 -2.88 -23.65 21.95
CA GLU A 82 -2.66 -25.09 22.20
C GLU A 82 -2.00 -25.70 20.95
N ILE A 83 -0.67 -25.85 21.05
CA ILE A 83 0.04 -26.98 20.44
C ILE A 83 -0.64 -28.25 20.94
N ASP A 84 -0.82 -29.25 20.08
CA ASP A 84 -0.56 -30.66 20.36
C ASP A 84 -0.94 -31.48 19.12
N GLY A 85 0.03 -32.24 18.63
CA GLY A 85 -0.07 -32.97 17.37
C GLY A 85 -1.13 -34.06 17.37
N ASN A 86 -1.56 -34.44 16.18
CA ASN A 86 -1.90 -35.84 15.94
C ASN A 86 -1.62 -36.22 14.48
N PRO A 87 -0.83 -37.28 14.25
CA PRO A 87 -0.64 -37.88 12.94
C PRO A 87 -1.66 -39.01 12.72
N PHE A 88 -2.51 -38.86 11.72
CA PHE A 88 -3.12 -39.96 10.96
C PHE A 88 -3.37 -39.50 9.54
#